data_AF-A0A3B9JDV5-F1
#
_entry.id   AF-A0A3B9JDV5-F1
#
_cell.length_a   1.000
_cell.length_b   1.000
_cell.length_c   1.000
_cell.angle_alpha   90.00
_cell.angle_beta   90.00
_cell.angle_gamma   90.00
#
_symmetry.space_group_name_H-M   'P 1'
#
loop_
_entity.id
_entity.type
_entity.pdbx_description
1 polymer ?
#
loop_
_entity_poly.entity_id
_entity_poly.type
_entity_poly.pdbx_seq_one_letter_code
_entity_poly.pdbx_strand_id
1 'polypeptide(L)' 'MRPLEYMKAKTTGQITRDHSIKEDMAGNIPVYSLVGGKWTSYRAFGEQVADKIMGILGKTRRADTLKTPIGGGREYPLLG' A
#
# COMPACT_ATOMS: atom_id res chain seq x y z
N MET A 1 0.21 18.50 4.90
CA MET A 1 1.03 17.64 5.78
C MET A 1 1.06 16.23 5.20
N ARG A 2 2.22 15.58 5.12
CA ARG A 2 2.35 14.18 4.65
C ARG A 2 2.55 13.29 5.89
N PRO A 3 1.81 12.18 6.07
CA PRO A 3 2.05 11.27 7.18
C PRO A 3 3.41 10.60 6.99
N LEU A 4 4.34 10.85 7.92
CA LEU A 4 5.66 10.21 7.97
C LEU A 4 5.76 9.35 9.23
N GLU A 5 6.47 8.23 9.14
CA GLU A 5 6.81 7.42 10.31
C GLU A 5 7.74 8.21 11.23
N TYR A 6 7.34 8.36 12.49
CA TYR A 6 8.23 8.89 13.51
C TYR A 6 9.23 7.78 13.93
N MET A 7 10.51 7.97 13.62
CA MET A 7 11.62 7.18 14.17
C MET A 7 12.69 8.12 14.73
N LYS A 8 13.23 7.78 15.91
CA LYS A 8 14.27 8.51 16.62
C LYS A 8 15.65 8.23 15.97
N ALA A 9 15.89 8.78 14.78
CA ALA A 9 17.20 8.71 14.14
C ALA A 9 17.90 10.07 14.18
N LYS A 10 18.99 10.15 14.95
CA LYS A 10 20.04 11.15 14.73
C LYS A 10 20.53 10.98 13.28
N THR A 11 20.56 12.08 12.52
CA THR A 11 21.03 12.23 11.12
C THR A 11 19.88 12.47 10.12
N THR A 12 19.72 13.76 9.80
CA THR A 12 18.76 14.41 8.89
C THR A 12 18.97 14.08 7.39
N GLY A 13 19.23 12.82 7.05
CA GLY A 13 19.52 12.38 5.67
C GLY A 13 18.94 11.04 5.23
N GLN A 14 18.36 10.24 6.14
CA GLN A 14 17.87 8.88 5.86
C GLN A 14 16.40 8.69 6.23
N ILE A 15 15.55 9.67 5.94
CA ILE A 15 14.11 9.42 5.95
C ILE A 15 13.83 8.57 4.71
N THR A 16 13.65 7.26 4.90
CA THR A 16 13.21 6.33 3.86
C THR A 16 11.94 6.90 3.22
N ARG A 17 12.03 7.27 1.94
CA ARG A 17 10.86 7.68 1.13
C ARG A 17 10.10 6.46 0.58
N ASP A 18 10.32 5.32 1.22
CA ASP A 18 9.78 4.02 0.88
C ASP A 18 8.48 3.80 1.64
N HIS A 19 7.63 2.94 1.09
CA HIS A 19 6.41 2.50 1.76
C HIS A 19 6.71 1.34 2.70
N SER A 20 6.00 1.27 3.82
CA SER A 20 6.10 0.17 4.78
C SER A 20 4.72 -0.27 5.26
N ILE A 21 4.62 -1.52 5.68
CA ILE A 21 3.43 -2.07 6.34
C ILE A 21 3.81 -2.34 7.79
N LYS A 22 3.30 -1.52 8.71
CA LYS A 22 3.47 -1.74 10.15
C LYS A 22 2.39 -2.64 10.69
N GLU A 23 2.81 -3.62 11.49
CA GLU A 23 1.92 -4.54 12.17
C GLU A 23 1.81 -4.13 13.64
N ASP A 24 0.61 -4.12 14.16
CA ASP A 24 0.30 -3.81 15.55
C ASP A 24 -0.90 -4.64 16.02
N MET A 25 -1.24 -4.55 17.30
CA MET A 25 -2.36 -5.24 17.92
C MET A 25 -3.28 -4.24 18.63
N ALA A 26 -4.53 -4.14 18.17
CA ALA A 26 -5.59 -3.47 18.90
C ALA A 26 -6.27 -4.49 19.82
N GLY A 27 -5.67 -4.70 21.00
CA GLY A 27 -6.06 -5.79 21.90
C GLY A 27 -5.72 -7.14 21.25
N ASN A 28 -6.72 -7.92 20.88
CA ASN A 28 -6.55 -9.22 20.25
C ASN A 28 -6.77 -9.21 18.72
N ILE A 29 -6.88 -8.02 18.13
CA ILE A 29 -7.14 -7.81 16.71
C ILE A 29 -5.85 -7.33 16.04
N PRO A 30 -5.31 -8.04 15.04
CA PRO A 30 -4.14 -7.58 14.30
C PRO A 30 -4.50 -6.38 13.41
N VAL A 31 -3.70 -5.33 13.49
CA VAL A 31 -3.85 -4.07 12.75
C VAL A 31 -2.65 -3.89 11.83
N TYR A 32 -2.90 -3.65 10.54
CA TYR A 32 -1.88 -3.39 9.54
C TYR A 32 -1.99 -1.95 9.04
N SER A 33 -1.01 -1.13 9.39
CA SER A 33 -0.94 0.27 8.98
C SER A 33 -0.04 0.43 7.76
N LEU A 34 -0.58 1.02 6.70
CA LEU A 34 0.18 1.36 5.49
C LEU A 34 0.79 2.74 5.71
N VAL A 35 2.12 2.83 5.70
CA VAL A 35 2.81 4.08 5.99
C VAL A 35 3.72 4.52 4.86
N GLY A 36 3.70 5.82 4.56
CA GLY A 36 4.38 6.39 3.41
C GLY A 36 3.67 6.05 2.10
N GLY A 37 4.45 5.72 1.08
CA GLY A 37 3.97 5.52 -0.29
C GLY A 37 3.80 6.83 -1.05
N LYS A 38 4.39 6.88 -2.24
CA LYS A 38 4.21 8.01 -3.16
C LYS A 38 2.94 7.75 -3.97
N TRP A 39 2.29 8.81 -4.42
CA TRP A 39 1.19 8.68 -5.40
C TRP A 39 1.62 7.88 -6.64
N THR A 40 2.88 7.98 -7.08
CA THR A 40 3.38 7.22 -8.22
C THR A 40 3.55 5.72 -7.96
N SER A 41 3.63 5.30 -6.69
CA SER A 41 3.81 3.89 -6.30
C SER A 41 2.58 3.27 -5.64
N TYR A 42 1.46 4.01 -5.55
CA TYR A 42 0.28 3.56 -4.79
C TYR A 42 -0.27 2.21 -5.26
N ARG A 43 -0.29 1.96 -6.58
CA ARG A 43 -0.84 0.72 -7.14
C ARG A 43 0.06 -0.47 -6.77
N ALA A 44 1.36 -0.38 -7.06
CA ALA A 44 2.30 -1.43 -6.71
C ALA A 44 2.36 -1.69 -5.20
N PHE A 45 2.30 -0.64 -4.37
CA PHE A 45 2.25 -0.81 -2.92
C PHE A 45 0.94 -1.46 -2.46
N GLY A 46 -0.19 -1.06 -3.02
CA GLY A 46 -1.48 -1.68 -2.74
C GLY A 46 -1.51 -3.17 -3.09
N GLU A 47 -0.82 -3.59 -4.16
CA GLU A 47 -0.69 -5.01 -4.51
C GLU A 47 0.11 -5.79 -3.46
N GLN A 48 1.25 -5.25 -3.00
CA GLN A 48 2.04 -5.87 -1.93
C GLN A 48 1.25 -6.02 -0.63
N VAL A 49 0.47 -4.99 -0.27
CA VAL A 49 -0.42 -5.04 0.90
C VAL A 49 -1.49 -6.11 0.73
N ALA A 50 -2.15 -6.14 -0.42
CA ALA A 50 -3.21 -7.11 -0.69
C ALA A 50 -2.68 -8.54 -0.59
N ASP A 51 -1.53 -8.83 -1.20
CA ASP A 51 -0.92 -10.16 -1.16
C ASP A 51 -0.58 -10.57 0.28
N LYS A 52 -0.02 -9.66 1.08
CA LYS A 52 0.27 -9.90 2.50
C LYS A 52 -0.99 -10.22 3.30
N ILE A 53 -2.03 -9.39 3.20
CA ILE A 53 -3.27 -9.56 3.96
C ILE A 53 -4.02 -10.83 3.52
N MET A 54 -4.04 -11.14 2.22
CA MET A 54 -4.64 -12.38 1.70
C MET A 54 -3.93 -13.61 2.28
N GLY A 55 -2.59 -13.58 2.37
CA GLY A 55 -1.80 -14.63 3.02
C GLY A 55 -2.18 -14.83 4.50
N ILE A 56 -2.32 -13.74 5.25
CA ILE A 56 -2.74 -13.78 6.67
C ILE A 56 -4.16 -14.36 6.82
N LEU A 57 -5.08 -13.97 5.93
CA LEU A 57 -6.46 -14.44 5.96
C LEU A 57 -6.64 -15.85 5.38
N GLY A 58 -5.58 -16.47 4.83
CA GLY A 58 -5.67 -17.75 4.13
C GLY A 58 -6.58 -17.70 2.90
N LYS A 59 -6.71 -16.54 2.26
CA LYS A 59 -7.58 -16.33 1.10
C LYS A 59 -6.76 -16.21 -0.18
N THR A 60 -7.32 -16.71 -1.27
CA THR A 60 -6.74 -16.52 -2.60
C THR A 60 -7.15 -15.17 -3.17
N ARG A 61 -6.18 -14.41 -3.67
CA ARG A 61 -6.44 -13.17 -4.42
C ARG A 61 -7.16 -13.51 -5.73
N ARG A 62 -8.25 -12.79 -6.04
CA ARG A 62 -9.12 -13.08 -7.21
C ARG A 62 -9.04 -12.03 -8.32
N ALA A 63 -8.40 -10.89 -8.06
CA ALA A 63 -8.31 -9.79 -8.99
C ALA A 63 -7.02 -8.99 -8.81
N ASP A 64 -6.49 -8.46 -9.91
CA ASP A 64 -5.38 -7.52 -9.93
C ASP A 64 -5.81 -6.12 -10.35
N THR A 65 -4.97 -5.13 -10.05
CA THR A 65 -5.25 -3.73 -10.37
C THR A 65 -4.34 -3.17 -11.45
N LEU A 66 -3.42 -3.99 -11.97
CA LEU A 66 -2.37 -3.58 -12.91
C LEU A 66 -2.98 -2.97 -14.18
N LYS A 67 -3.99 -3.65 -14.73
CA LYS A 67 -4.70 -3.23 -15.94
C LYS A 67 -6.06 -2.60 -15.67
N THR A 68 -6.41 -2.42 -14.40
CA THR A 68 -7.72 -1.87 -14.02
C THR A 68 -7.74 -0.35 -14.28
N PRO A 69 -8.61 0.15 -15.17
CA PRO A 69 -8.78 1.59 -15.37
C PRO A 69 -9.39 2.23 -14.12
N ILE A 70 -8.95 3.45 -13.78
CA ILE A 70 -9.44 4.19 -12.62
C ILE A 70 -9.93 5.56 -13.10
N GLY A 71 -11.10 6.00 -12.61
CA GLY A 71 -11.70 7.28 -12.99
C GLY A 71 -12.22 7.28 -14.44
N GLY A 72 -12.03 8.40 -15.14
CA GLY A 72 -12.51 8.62 -16.51
C GLY A 72 -11.97 7.66 -17.58
N GLY A 73 -10.99 6.81 -17.23
CA GLY A 73 -10.51 5.73 -18.11
C GLY A 73 -11.41 4.49 -18.17
N ARG A 74 -12.43 4.39 -17.29
CA ARG A 74 -13.33 3.22 -17.25
C ARG A 74 -14.26 3.11 -18.46
N GLU A 75 -14.61 4.25 -19.05
CA GLU A 75 -15.46 4.35 -20.24
C GLU A 75 -14.67 4.89 -21.46
N TYR A 76 -13.35 5.04 -21.32
CA TYR A 76 -12.51 5.45 -22.43
C TYR A 76 -12.32 4.24 -23.38
N PRO A 77 -12.59 4.39 -24.69
CA PRO A 77 -12.45 3.27 -25.62
C PRO A 77 -11.00 2.79 -25.64
N LEU A 78 -10.81 1.49 -25.41
CA LEU A 78 -9.55 0.84 -25.70
C LEU A 78 -9.43 0.83 -27.23
N LEU A 79 -8.49 1.61 -27.77
CA LEU A 79 -8.14 1.53 -29.19
C LEU A 79 -7.80 0.06 -29.50
N GLY A 80 -8.59 -0.52 -30.40
CA GLY A 80 -8.48 -1.92 -30.82
C GLY A 80 -7.19 -2.23 -31.56
#